data_AF-A0A9E5EXQ8-F1
#
_entry.id   AF-A0A9E5EXQ8-F1
#
_cell.length_a   1.000
_cell.length_b   1.000
_cell.length_c   1.000
_cell.angle_alpha   90.00
_cell.angle_beta   90.00
_cell.angle_gamma   90.00
#
_symmetry.space_group_name_H-M   'P 1'
#
loop_
_entity.id
_entity.type
_entity.pdbx_description
1 polymer ?
#
loop_
_entity_poly.entity_id
_entity_poly.type
_entity_poly.pdbx_seq_one_letter_code
_entity_poly.pdbx_strand_id
1 'polypeptide(L)'
;MVFTYTTETAGAGTGQTQYIITVPTGGVVCDILVVGGGGGGGSDRGGGGGGGGVIYSQNITLNGTYTINVGKQGLGTTSGTGGGTGTRGINGINSTISGTGLTITAIGGGGGGGCAPNGIRDGLSGGSGGGGSQYIGDGSGGTGTSGQGRNGGTGFEPGAGGGGGGAVNVGVNATSTNAGNGGLGLSNTITGSVQVGQVVLEMEGV
;
A
#
# COMPACT_ATOMS: atom_id res chain seq x y z
N MET A 1 13.18 -24.95 -6.04
CA MET A 1 14.12 -23.99 -6.64
C MET A 1 14.34 -22.89 -5.62
N VAL A 2 15.59 -22.61 -5.23
CA VAL A 2 15.92 -21.58 -4.23
C VAL A 2 16.34 -20.34 -5.00
N PHE A 3 15.66 -19.22 -4.76
CA PHE A 3 16.06 -17.93 -5.33
C PHE A 3 17.18 -17.35 -4.48
N THR A 4 18.34 -17.14 -5.09
CA THR A 4 19.49 -16.53 -4.42
C THR A 4 19.31 -15.02 -4.46
N TYR A 5 18.90 -14.42 -3.34
CA TYR A 5 18.83 -12.97 -3.19
C TYR A 5 20.25 -12.39 -3.19
N THR A 6 20.62 -11.71 -4.27
CA THR A 6 21.90 -11.01 -4.34
C THR A 6 21.69 -9.55 -3.98
N THR A 7 22.03 -9.23 -2.72
CA THR A 7 22.19 -7.90 -2.13
C THR A 7 20.92 -7.13 -1.74
N GLU A 8 20.75 -6.95 -0.42
CA GLU A 8 20.11 -5.77 0.15
C GLU A 8 21.02 -4.57 -0.15
N THR A 9 20.81 -3.87 -1.26
CA THR A 9 21.25 -2.47 -1.24
C THR A 9 20.23 -1.77 -0.38
N ALA A 10 20.58 -1.48 0.88
CA ALA A 10 19.89 -0.43 1.62
C ALA A 10 19.92 0.77 0.68
N GLY A 11 18.77 1.04 0.05
CA GLY A 11 18.69 1.88 -1.14
C GLY A 11 19.43 3.19 -0.88
N ALA A 12 20.09 3.70 -1.91
CA ALA A 12 20.75 4.99 -1.93
C ALA A 12 19.75 6.15 -1.67
N GLY A 13 19.10 6.20 -0.51
CA GLY A 13 18.03 7.12 -0.15
C GLY A 13 16.65 6.85 -0.77
N THR A 14 16.39 5.71 -1.42
CA THR A 14 15.23 5.53 -2.32
C THR A 14 13.96 4.93 -1.70
N GLY A 15 13.99 4.44 -0.46
CA GLY A 15 12.78 3.91 0.20
C GLY A 15 12.28 2.56 -0.34
N GLN A 16 13.14 1.76 -0.96
CA GLN A 16 12.83 0.42 -1.48
C GLN A 16 13.93 -0.58 -1.13
N THR A 17 13.59 -1.87 -1.11
CA THR A 17 14.54 -2.97 -1.10
C THR A 17 14.57 -3.65 -2.47
N GLN A 18 15.76 -3.90 -3.01
CA GLN A 18 15.92 -4.50 -4.34
C GLN A 18 16.34 -5.97 -4.26
N TYR A 19 15.80 -6.77 -5.17
CA TYR A 19 16.19 -8.15 -5.43
C TYR A 19 16.40 -8.37 -6.92
N ILE A 20 17.28 -9.32 -7.25
CA ILE A 20 17.46 -9.79 -8.63
C ILE A 20 17.15 -11.27 -8.65
N ILE A 21 16.30 -11.67 -9.58
CA ILE A 21 15.95 -13.08 -9.82
C ILE A 21 16.40 -13.44 -11.23
N THR A 22 17.20 -14.51 -11.34
CA THR A 22 17.57 -15.09 -12.63
C THR A 22 16.90 -16.43 -12.78
N VAL A 23 16.02 -16.55 -13.77
CA VAL A 23 15.34 -17.79 -14.14
C VAL A 23 16.18 -18.54 -15.18
N PRO A 24 16.48 -19.83 -14.96
CA PRO A 24 17.26 -20.63 -15.91
C PRO A 24 16.63 -20.71 -17.30
N THR A 25 17.47 -21.02 -18.27
CA THR A 25 17.07 -21.29 -19.65
C THR A 25 16.05 -22.42 -19.68
N GLY A 26 14.91 -22.19 -20.34
CA GLY A 26 13.74 -23.09 -20.32
C GLY A 26 12.50 -22.48 -19.66
N GLY A 27 12.69 -21.40 -18.90
CA GLY A 27 11.61 -20.64 -18.28
C GLY A 27 10.89 -21.39 -17.16
N VAL A 28 10.13 -20.64 -16.37
CA VAL A 28 9.29 -21.17 -15.29
C VAL A 28 7.91 -20.51 -15.38
N VAL A 29 6.86 -21.32 -15.28
CA VAL A 29 5.48 -20.83 -15.12
C VAL A 29 5.20 -20.66 -13.64
N CYS A 30 4.77 -19.47 -13.22
CA CYS A 30 4.45 -19.18 -11.83
C CYS A 30 3.27 -18.20 -11.70
N ASP A 31 2.71 -18.16 -10.50
CA ASP A 31 1.81 -17.09 -10.10
C ASP A 31 2.63 -15.97 -9.44
N ILE A 32 2.20 -14.73 -9.61
CA ILE A 32 2.89 -13.55 -9.12
C ILE A 32 1.91 -12.71 -8.31
N LEU A 33 2.26 -12.43 -7.06
CA LEU A 33 1.58 -11.47 -6.20
C LEU A 33 2.55 -10.31 -5.93
N VAL A 34 2.16 -9.09 -6.32
CA VAL A 34 2.93 -7.88 -6.03
C VAL A 34 2.08 -6.96 -5.17
N VAL A 35 2.62 -6.55 -4.02
CA VAL A 35 1.97 -5.64 -3.08
C VAL A 35 2.83 -4.39 -2.91
N GLY A 36 2.26 -3.20 -3.10
CA GLY A 36 2.93 -1.94 -2.80
C GLY A 36 3.09 -1.73 -1.29
N GLY A 37 3.99 -0.84 -0.87
CA GLY A 37 4.08 -0.46 0.55
C GLY A 37 2.79 0.21 1.03
N GLY A 38 2.38 -0.02 2.28
CA GLY A 38 1.21 0.65 2.87
C GLY A 38 1.43 2.16 3.08
N GLY A 39 0.37 2.95 3.18
CA GLY A 39 0.45 4.38 3.53
C GLY A 39 0.49 4.62 5.04
N GLY A 40 1.07 5.75 5.46
CA GLY A 40 1.10 6.15 6.87
C GLY A 40 -0.18 6.83 7.33
N GLY A 41 -0.53 6.71 8.62
CA GLY A 41 -1.66 7.44 9.21
C GLY A 41 -1.37 8.93 9.42
N GLY A 42 -2.42 9.76 9.36
CA GLY A 42 -2.32 11.17 9.77
C GLY A 42 -2.40 11.34 11.28
N SER A 43 -2.13 12.55 11.77
CA SER A 43 -2.16 12.89 13.21
C SER A 43 -3.27 13.87 13.56
N ASP A 44 -3.57 13.92 14.86
CA ASP A 44 -4.69 14.66 15.49
C ASP A 44 -6.03 14.27 14.86
N ARG A 45 -6.73 13.26 15.40
CA ARG A 45 -7.98 12.73 14.77
C ARG A 45 -7.78 12.42 13.28
N GLY A 46 -6.57 11.99 12.93
CA GLY A 46 -6.14 11.73 11.56
C GLY A 46 -6.86 10.54 10.95
N GLY A 47 -6.93 10.52 9.63
CA GLY A 47 -7.41 9.36 8.89
C GLY A 47 -6.38 8.22 8.91
N GLY A 48 -6.86 6.99 8.74
CA GLY A 48 -6.00 5.82 8.62
C GLY A 48 -5.24 5.81 7.28
N GLY A 49 -4.02 5.24 7.26
CA GLY A 49 -3.31 4.98 6.01
C GLY A 49 -3.99 3.87 5.20
N GLY A 50 -3.95 3.98 3.87
CA GLY A 50 -4.46 2.96 2.96
C GLY A 50 -3.46 1.81 2.75
N GLY A 51 -3.96 0.61 2.49
CA GLY A 51 -3.11 -0.51 2.10
C GLY A 51 -2.40 -0.28 0.77
N GLY A 52 -1.31 -1.01 0.53
CA GLY A 52 -0.70 -1.09 -0.78
C GLY A 52 -1.66 -1.60 -1.84
N GLY A 53 -1.42 -1.23 -3.09
CA GLY A 53 -2.08 -1.84 -4.24
C GLY A 53 -1.66 -3.29 -4.36
N VAL A 54 -2.57 -4.16 -4.77
CA VAL A 54 -2.33 -5.60 -4.94
C VAL A 54 -2.55 -5.97 -6.40
N ILE A 55 -1.55 -6.60 -7.02
CA ILE A 55 -1.67 -7.22 -8.33
C ILE A 55 -1.42 -8.71 -8.17
N TYR A 56 -2.39 -9.53 -8.54
CA TYR A 56 -2.26 -10.97 -8.62
C TYR A 56 -2.39 -11.41 -10.08
N SER A 57 -1.34 -12.04 -10.60
CA SER A 57 -1.26 -12.54 -11.98
C SER A 57 -0.95 -14.03 -11.95
N GLN A 58 -1.70 -14.82 -12.71
CA GLN A 58 -1.55 -16.28 -12.71
C GLN A 58 -0.92 -16.78 -14.02
N ASN A 59 -0.24 -17.91 -13.96
CA ASN A 59 0.32 -18.59 -15.12
C ASN A 59 1.29 -17.71 -15.95
N ILE A 60 2.11 -16.90 -15.28
CA ILE A 60 3.10 -16.04 -15.93
C ILE A 60 4.37 -16.85 -16.21
N THR A 61 4.85 -16.79 -17.45
CA THR A 61 6.13 -17.41 -17.82
C THR A 61 7.26 -16.42 -17.60
N LEU A 62 8.14 -16.73 -16.66
CA LEU A 62 9.40 -16.00 -16.43
C LEU A 62 10.54 -16.71 -17.16
N ASN A 63 11.37 -15.95 -17.88
CA ASN A 63 12.54 -16.47 -18.58
C ASN A 63 13.60 -15.36 -18.66
N GLY A 64 14.74 -15.57 -17.99
CA GLY A 64 15.82 -14.61 -17.86
C GLY A 64 15.82 -13.87 -16.53
N THR A 65 16.40 -12.67 -16.52
CA THR A 65 16.65 -11.89 -15.29
C THR A 65 15.60 -10.81 -15.08
N TYR A 66 15.11 -10.72 -13.85
CA TYR A 66 14.15 -9.73 -13.38
C TYR A 66 14.70 -8.98 -12.18
N THR A 67 14.55 -7.66 -12.21
CA THR A 67 14.75 -6.79 -11.06
C THR A 67 13.41 -6.64 -10.33
N ILE A 68 13.46 -6.81 -9.02
CA ILE A 68 12.30 -6.65 -8.15
C ILE A 68 12.62 -5.57 -7.14
N ASN A 69 11.75 -4.58 -7.01
CA ASN A 69 11.85 -3.57 -5.96
C ASN A 69 10.63 -3.70 -5.05
N VAL A 70 10.85 -3.89 -3.77
CA VAL A 70 9.82 -3.91 -2.73
C VAL A 70 9.71 -2.52 -2.14
N GLY A 71 8.52 -1.93 -2.26
CA GLY A 71 8.21 -0.63 -1.72
C GLY A 71 8.09 -0.64 -0.20
N LYS A 72 8.73 0.31 0.48
CA LYS A 72 8.52 0.53 1.92
C LYS A 72 7.19 1.18 2.21
N GLN A 73 6.71 1.00 3.43
CA GLN A 73 5.58 1.74 3.96
C GLN A 73 5.84 3.26 4.00
N GLY A 74 4.77 4.03 3.90
CA GLY A 74 4.75 5.46 4.13
C GLY A 74 4.80 5.75 5.63
N LEU A 75 5.55 6.78 6.01
CA LEU A 75 5.65 7.16 7.41
C LEU A 75 4.33 7.79 7.88
N GLY A 76 3.85 7.31 9.03
CA GLY A 76 2.84 8.01 9.82
C GLY A 76 3.44 9.28 10.44
N THR A 77 2.56 10.12 10.99
CA THR A 77 2.99 11.36 11.63
C THR A 77 2.73 11.33 13.14
N THR A 78 3.63 11.95 13.91
CA THR A 78 3.55 12.00 15.38
C THR A 78 3.23 13.39 15.91
N SER A 79 3.13 14.39 15.04
CA SER A 79 3.17 15.80 15.45
C SER A 79 1.83 16.50 15.28
N GLY A 80 1.28 16.89 16.42
CA GLY A 80 0.44 18.07 16.64
C GLY A 80 0.70 18.53 18.08
N THR A 81 1.12 19.77 18.30
CA THR A 81 1.39 20.32 19.65
C THR A 81 0.13 20.92 20.30
N GLY A 82 -0.99 20.92 19.57
CA GLY A 82 -2.32 21.34 20.00
C GLY A 82 -3.39 20.94 18.97
N GLY A 83 -4.67 21.08 19.33
CA GLY A 83 -5.77 20.76 18.41
C GLY A 83 -5.70 21.59 17.13
N GLY A 84 -5.83 20.95 15.97
CA GLY A 84 -5.75 21.60 14.66
C GLY A 84 -4.34 21.80 14.12
N THR A 85 -3.35 21.09 14.66
CA THR A 85 -1.95 21.16 14.19
C THR A 85 -1.43 19.82 13.67
N GLY A 86 -2.36 18.90 13.35
CA GLY A 86 -2.04 17.59 12.79
C GLY A 86 -1.34 17.68 11.43
N THR A 87 -0.73 16.58 11.05
CA THR A 87 0.02 16.42 9.80
C THR A 87 -0.48 15.20 9.04
N ARG A 88 -0.36 15.24 7.71
CA ARG A 88 -0.82 14.16 6.84
C ARG A 88 0.21 13.03 6.81
N GLY A 89 -0.25 11.79 6.83
CA GLY A 89 0.60 10.63 6.55
C GLY A 89 1.17 10.67 5.13
N ILE A 90 2.28 9.95 4.92
CA ILE A 90 2.95 9.86 3.62
C ILE A 90 2.46 8.61 2.88
N ASN A 91 2.42 8.67 1.54
CA ASN A 91 2.16 7.49 0.73
C ASN A 91 3.25 6.43 0.90
N GLY A 92 2.86 5.15 0.80
CA GLY A 92 3.79 4.06 0.61
C GLY A 92 4.49 4.13 -0.75
N ILE A 93 5.57 3.39 -0.89
CA ILE A 93 6.32 3.31 -2.14
C ILE A 93 5.81 2.14 -2.98
N ASN A 94 5.88 2.28 -4.30
CA ASN A 94 5.49 1.24 -5.22
C ASN A 94 6.41 0.02 -5.11
N SER A 95 5.86 -1.16 -5.35
CA SER A 95 6.64 -2.38 -5.62
C SER A 95 6.62 -2.68 -7.12
N THR A 96 7.74 -3.13 -7.67
CA THR A 96 7.88 -3.39 -9.10
C THR A 96 8.59 -4.70 -9.39
N ILE A 97 8.17 -5.38 -10.47
CA ILE A 97 8.94 -6.43 -11.14
C ILE A 97 9.18 -5.95 -12.56
N SER A 98 10.44 -5.90 -13.00
CA SER A 98 10.81 -5.50 -14.35
C SER A 98 11.93 -6.37 -14.92
N GLY A 99 11.82 -6.73 -16.19
CA GLY A 99 12.83 -7.54 -16.87
C GLY A 99 12.26 -8.25 -18.08
N THR A 100 13.10 -8.46 -19.10
CA THR A 100 12.79 -9.27 -20.30
C THR A 100 11.41 -9.00 -20.95
N GLY A 101 10.94 -7.74 -20.90
CA GLY A 101 9.66 -7.30 -21.47
C GLY A 101 8.44 -7.38 -20.54
N LEU A 102 8.59 -7.93 -19.33
CA LEU A 102 7.58 -7.88 -18.27
C LEU A 102 7.78 -6.64 -17.40
N THR A 103 6.70 -5.92 -17.11
CA THR A 103 6.66 -4.88 -16.08
C THR A 103 5.36 -5.00 -15.29
N ILE A 104 5.46 -5.17 -13.97
CA ILE A 104 4.34 -5.16 -13.03
C ILE A 104 4.63 -4.09 -11.97
N THR A 105 3.67 -3.19 -11.72
CA THR A 105 3.81 -2.11 -10.74
C THR A 105 2.60 -2.08 -9.81
N ALA A 106 2.81 -2.47 -8.56
CA ALA A 106 1.85 -2.32 -7.49
C ALA A 106 2.08 -0.97 -6.79
N ILE A 107 1.05 -0.12 -6.78
CA ILE A 107 1.16 1.26 -6.30
C ILE A 107 1.15 1.29 -4.76
N GLY A 108 1.97 2.12 -4.14
CA GLY A 108 1.96 2.32 -2.69
C GLY A 108 0.64 2.90 -2.17
N GLY A 109 0.29 2.57 -0.95
CA GLY A 109 -0.95 3.01 -0.30
C GLY A 109 -0.96 4.51 0.00
N GLY A 110 -2.14 5.09 0.03
CA GLY A 110 -2.37 6.50 0.32
C GLY A 110 -2.16 6.86 1.79
N GLY A 111 -1.47 7.95 2.09
CA GLY A 111 -1.35 8.48 3.44
C GLY A 111 -2.67 9.07 3.98
N GLY A 112 -2.95 8.91 5.26
CA GLY A 112 -4.16 9.41 5.91
C GLY A 112 -4.14 10.93 6.15
N GLY A 113 -5.31 11.57 6.06
CA GLY A 113 -5.50 13.00 6.31
C GLY A 113 -5.09 13.42 7.73
N GLY A 114 -4.66 14.68 7.91
CA GLY A 114 -4.37 15.26 9.22
C GLY A 114 -5.31 16.41 9.59
N CYS A 115 -5.64 16.56 10.88
CA CYS A 115 -6.47 17.66 11.38
C CYS A 115 -5.66 18.95 11.46
N ALA A 116 -5.66 19.72 10.39
CA ALA A 116 -5.02 21.03 10.35
C ALA A 116 -5.64 21.95 9.30
N PRO A 117 -5.48 23.27 9.46
CA PRO A 117 -5.76 24.21 8.40
C PRO A 117 -4.85 23.92 7.19
N ASN A 118 -5.24 24.40 6.00
CA ASN A 118 -4.49 24.27 4.72
C ASN A 118 -4.76 23.00 3.89
N GLY A 119 -5.98 22.46 3.92
CA GLY A 119 -6.36 21.34 3.02
C GLY A 119 -5.75 19.99 3.38
N ILE A 120 -5.18 19.92 4.59
CA ILE A 120 -4.64 18.79 5.34
C ILE A 120 -5.43 17.48 5.40
N ARG A 121 -6.74 17.68 5.49
CA ARG A 121 -7.69 16.71 6.04
C ARG A 121 -8.04 15.58 5.08
N ASP A 122 -7.83 15.77 3.79
CA ASP A 122 -8.16 14.72 2.82
C ASP A 122 -7.07 13.65 2.83
N GLY A 123 -7.49 12.39 2.79
CA GLY A 123 -6.58 11.27 2.56
C GLY A 123 -5.94 11.37 1.17
N LEU A 124 -4.70 10.88 1.05
CA LEU A 124 -4.03 10.80 -0.24
C LEU A 124 -4.50 9.58 -1.02
N SER A 125 -4.50 9.71 -2.34
CA SER A 125 -4.71 8.58 -3.26
C SER A 125 -3.48 7.69 -3.34
N GLY A 126 -3.70 6.42 -3.68
CA GLY A 126 -2.65 5.42 -3.82
C GLY A 126 -3.18 4.12 -4.42
N GLY A 127 -2.48 3.01 -4.18
CA GLY A 127 -2.98 1.67 -4.48
C GLY A 127 -4.34 1.43 -3.82
N SER A 128 -4.39 1.56 -2.49
CA SER A 128 -5.62 1.90 -1.76
C SER A 128 -5.51 3.31 -1.18
N GLY A 129 -6.62 4.05 -1.12
CA GLY A 129 -6.62 5.44 -0.64
C GLY A 129 -6.57 5.55 0.88
N GLY A 130 -5.93 6.61 1.40
CA GLY A 130 -5.94 6.93 2.83
C GLY A 130 -7.30 7.49 3.28
N GLY A 131 -7.63 7.34 4.56
CA GLY A 131 -8.83 7.92 5.15
C GLY A 131 -8.71 9.44 5.33
N GLY A 132 -9.84 10.13 5.30
CA GLY A 132 -9.92 11.55 5.64
C GLY A 132 -9.88 11.80 7.15
N SER A 133 -9.49 12.99 7.54
CA SER A 133 -9.54 13.51 8.91
C SER A 133 -10.68 14.52 9.04
N GLN A 134 -10.70 15.24 10.14
CA GLN A 134 -11.67 16.28 10.47
C GLN A 134 -10.90 17.61 10.58
N TYR A 135 -11.25 18.62 9.78
CA TYR A 135 -10.91 20.02 10.12
C TYR A 135 -11.88 21.02 9.46
N ILE A 136 -12.80 21.58 10.27
CA ILE A 136 -13.82 22.56 9.83
C ILE A 136 -14.56 22.04 8.58
N GLY A 137 -15.05 20.81 8.72
CA GLY A 137 -15.65 19.99 7.68
C GLY A 137 -14.99 18.62 7.57
N ASP A 138 -15.74 17.67 7.00
CA ASP A 138 -15.28 16.30 6.79
C ASP A 138 -14.18 16.27 5.72
N GLY A 139 -13.06 15.63 6.04
CA GLY A 139 -12.06 15.27 5.06
C GLY A 139 -12.52 14.08 4.24
N SER A 140 -12.36 14.17 2.93
CA SER A 140 -12.59 13.07 2.02
C SER A 140 -11.54 11.98 2.16
N GLY A 141 -11.91 10.73 1.93
CA GLY A 141 -10.94 9.66 1.72
C GLY A 141 -10.26 9.80 0.36
N GLY A 142 -8.98 9.44 0.29
CA GLY A 142 -8.25 9.34 -0.96
C GLY A 142 -8.79 8.23 -1.85
N THR A 143 -8.53 8.31 -3.14
CA THR A 143 -8.97 7.29 -4.11
C THR A 143 -7.99 6.12 -4.17
N GLY A 144 -8.52 4.90 -4.26
CA GLY A 144 -7.74 3.72 -4.64
C GLY A 144 -7.56 3.66 -6.15
N THR A 145 -6.56 2.90 -6.59
CA THR A 145 -6.32 2.65 -8.01
C THR A 145 -7.16 1.47 -8.48
N SER A 146 -7.91 1.65 -9.57
CA SER A 146 -8.75 0.60 -10.15
C SER A 146 -7.94 -0.66 -10.43
N GLY A 147 -8.44 -1.80 -9.92
CA GLY A 147 -7.78 -3.10 -10.07
C GLY A 147 -6.64 -3.37 -9.07
N GLN A 148 -6.30 -2.43 -8.19
CA GLN A 148 -5.26 -2.64 -7.17
C GLN A 148 -5.75 -2.42 -5.74
N GLY A 149 -6.74 -1.55 -5.53
CA GLY A 149 -7.28 -1.29 -4.19
C GLY A 149 -8.53 -0.43 -4.21
N ARG A 150 -8.95 0.00 -3.01
CA ARG A 150 -10.20 0.74 -2.80
C ARG A 150 -9.96 2.10 -2.15
N ASN A 151 -10.97 2.96 -2.21
CA ASN A 151 -10.94 4.30 -1.62
C ASN A 151 -10.89 4.22 -0.09
N GLY A 152 -10.31 5.25 0.54
CA GLY A 152 -10.45 5.48 1.97
C GLY A 152 -11.85 6.00 2.33
N GLY A 153 -12.18 5.93 3.61
CA GLY A 153 -13.38 6.50 4.19
C GLY A 153 -13.23 7.99 4.48
N THR A 154 -14.35 8.71 4.49
CA THR A 154 -14.39 10.11 4.91
C THR A 154 -14.22 10.24 6.43
N GLY A 155 -13.59 11.32 6.88
CA GLY A 155 -13.63 11.73 8.28
C GLY A 155 -15.01 12.24 8.69
N PHE A 156 -15.15 12.60 9.96
CA PHE A 156 -16.37 13.16 10.52
C PHE A 156 -16.06 14.29 11.50
N GLU A 157 -16.71 15.42 11.31
CA GLU A 157 -16.67 16.56 12.19
C GLU A 157 -17.87 16.64 13.15
N PRO A 158 -17.63 16.81 14.47
CA PRO A 158 -16.33 16.87 15.13
C PRO A 158 -15.85 15.48 15.56
N GLY A 159 -14.59 15.16 15.28
CA GLY A 159 -13.80 14.32 16.18
C GLY A 159 -13.09 13.11 15.60
N ALA A 160 -13.41 12.65 14.40
CA ALA A 160 -13.00 11.31 13.98
C ALA A 160 -12.45 11.22 12.55
N GLY A 161 -11.40 10.41 12.38
CA GLY A 161 -10.83 10.08 11.07
C GLY A 161 -11.50 8.85 10.45
N GLY A 162 -11.64 8.88 9.12
CA GLY A 162 -12.08 7.74 8.32
C GLY A 162 -11.00 6.67 8.21
N GLY A 163 -11.41 5.44 7.92
CA GLY A 163 -10.49 4.32 7.73
C GLY A 163 -9.78 4.37 6.38
N GLY A 164 -8.56 3.84 6.30
CA GLY A 164 -7.89 3.63 5.01
C GLY A 164 -8.57 2.55 4.19
N GLY A 165 -8.49 2.63 2.86
CA GLY A 165 -8.96 1.60 1.96
C GLY A 165 -8.10 0.33 2.04
N GLY A 166 -8.72 -0.82 1.78
CA GLY A 166 -8.02 -2.09 1.59
C GLY A 166 -8.08 -2.56 0.14
N ALA A 167 -7.55 -3.76 -0.11
CA ALA A 167 -7.59 -4.37 -1.44
C ALA A 167 -9.02 -4.77 -1.86
N VAL A 168 -9.88 -5.16 -0.89
CA VAL A 168 -11.22 -5.68 -1.17
C VAL A 168 -12.29 -4.62 -1.01
N ASN A 169 -12.31 -3.93 0.14
CA ASN A 169 -13.35 -2.99 0.53
C ASN A 169 -12.81 -1.58 0.75
N VAL A 170 -13.69 -0.60 0.52
CA VAL A 170 -13.43 0.79 0.91
C VAL A 170 -13.22 0.89 2.42
N GLY A 171 -12.45 1.89 2.84
CA GLY A 171 -12.37 2.28 4.25
C GLY A 171 -13.73 2.74 4.75
N VAL A 172 -14.05 2.43 6.01
CA VAL A 172 -15.32 2.84 6.61
C VAL A 172 -15.25 4.34 6.91
N ASN A 173 -16.33 5.07 6.61
CA ASN A 173 -16.46 6.47 7.00
C ASN A 173 -16.53 6.60 8.52
N ALA A 174 -15.98 7.67 9.07
CA ALA A 174 -16.18 8.00 10.47
C ALA A 174 -17.63 8.44 10.73
N THR A 175 -18.00 8.41 12.00
CA THR A 175 -19.29 8.88 12.52
C THR A 175 -19.06 9.78 13.74
N SER A 176 -20.13 10.35 14.29
CA SER A 176 -20.05 11.19 15.50
C SER A 176 -19.53 10.47 16.75
N THR A 177 -19.52 9.14 16.76
CA THR A 177 -19.11 8.35 17.93
C THR A 177 -17.94 7.42 17.67
N ASN A 178 -17.56 7.20 16.40
CA ASN A 178 -16.57 6.18 16.04
C ASN A 178 -15.70 6.63 14.85
N ALA A 179 -14.41 6.36 14.96
CA ALA A 179 -13.49 6.38 13.83
C ALA A 179 -13.81 5.26 12.84
N GLY A 180 -13.43 5.47 11.59
CA GLY A 180 -13.63 4.49 10.53
C GLY A 180 -12.64 3.33 10.60
N ASN A 181 -13.13 2.10 10.49
CA ASN A 181 -12.30 0.92 10.33
C ASN A 181 -11.63 0.90 8.96
N GLY A 182 -10.39 0.39 8.89
CA GLY A 182 -9.71 0.12 7.63
C GLY A 182 -10.44 -0.92 6.79
N GLY A 183 -10.25 -0.85 5.47
CA GLY A 183 -10.74 -1.85 4.54
C GLY A 183 -9.98 -3.17 4.65
N LEU A 184 -10.62 -4.27 4.22
CA LEU A 184 -10.03 -5.61 4.28
C LEU A 184 -8.91 -5.77 3.24
N GLY A 185 -7.83 -6.45 3.65
CA GLY A 185 -6.79 -6.96 2.75
C GLY A 185 -7.29 -8.08 1.84
N LEU A 186 -6.47 -8.47 0.86
CA LEU A 186 -6.78 -9.59 -0.03
C LEU A 186 -6.33 -10.89 0.63
N SER A 187 -7.26 -11.84 0.85
CA SER A 187 -6.90 -13.21 1.19
C SER A 187 -6.45 -13.94 -0.07
N ASN A 188 -5.23 -14.49 -0.06
CA ASN A 188 -4.68 -15.26 -1.18
C ASN A 188 -4.00 -16.53 -0.64
N THR A 189 -4.17 -17.65 -1.34
CA THR A 189 -3.56 -18.94 -0.98
C THR A 189 -2.20 -19.16 -1.65
N ILE A 190 -1.55 -18.11 -2.14
CA ILE A 190 -0.28 -18.22 -2.86
C ILE A 190 0.78 -18.97 -2.02
N THR A 191 0.71 -18.92 -0.68
CA THR A 191 1.59 -19.66 0.24
C THR A 191 1.02 -20.99 0.76
N GLY A 192 -0.23 -21.33 0.42
CA GLY A 192 -1.04 -22.37 1.09
C GLY A 192 -1.37 -23.62 0.27
N SER A 193 -0.97 -23.73 -1.00
CA SER A 193 -1.12 -24.96 -1.78
C SER A 193 0.15 -25.23 -2.56
N VAL A 194 1.05 -26.03 -1.98
CA VAL A 194 2.22 -26.56 -2.70
C VAL A 194 1.72 -27.52 -3.78
N GLN A 195 1.54 -27.02 -5.00
CA GLN A 195 1.60 -27.85 -6.18
C GLN A 195 3.04 -27.88 -6.69
N VAL A 196 3.56 -29.10 -6.85
CA VAL A 196 4.90 -29.36 -7.37
C VAL A 196 5.08 -28.61 -8.69
N GLY A 197 5.91 -27.56 -8.69
CA GLY A 197 6.20 -26.73 -9.85
C GLY A 197 5.91 -25.23 -9.71
N GLN A 198 5.25 -24.78 -8.63
CA GLN A 198 4.98 -23.36 -8.41
C GLN A 198 6.11 -22.65 -7.64
N VAL A 199 6.49 -21.47 -8.12
CA VAL A 199 7.33 -20.49 -7.40
C VAL A 199 6.41 -19.44 -6.79
N VAL A 200 6.50 -19.28 -5.48
CA VAL A 200 5.73 -18.29 -4.72
C VAL A 200 6.67 -17.14 -4.36
N LEU A 201 6.39 -15.96 -4.89
CA LEU A 201 7.05 -14.71 -4.49
C LEU A 201 6.03 -13.90 -3.70
N GLU A 202 6.16 -13.95 -2.38
CA GLU A 202 5.45 -13.07 -1.45
C GLU A 202 6.44 -11.99 -0.98
N MET A 203 6.10 -10.74 -1.20
CA MET A 203 6.94 -9.61 -0.81
C MET A 203 6.07 -8.59 -0.09
N GLU A 204 6.08 -8.67 1.24
CA GLU A 204 5.44 -7.70 2.12
C GLU A 204 6.48 -6.67 2.58
N GLY A 205 6.13 -5.38 2.50
CA GLY A 205 6.95 -4.31 3.07
C GLY A 205 6.68 -4.16 4.56
N VAL A 206 7.74 -4.12 5.37
CA VAL A 206 7.69 -3.84 6.83
C VAL A 206 7.60 -2.36 7.12
#